data_AF-A0A4R6PK44-F1
#
_entry.id   AF-A0A4R6PK44-F1
#
_cell.length_a   1.000
_cell.length_b   1.000
_cell.length_c   1.000
_cell.angle_alpha   90.00
_cell.angle_beta   90.00
_cell.angle_gamma   90.00
#
_symmetry.space_group_name_H-M   'P 1'
#
loop_
_entity.id
_entity.type
_entity.pdbx_description
1 polymer ?
#
loop_
_entity_poly.entity_id
_entity_poly.type
_entity_poly.pdbx_seq_one_letter_code
_entity_poly.pdbx_strand_id
1 'polypeptide(L)'
;MTEPDDTYDPPQDTGAPDSVETDPAALNSSEDLDEDRLREDPLEAGMDPPEHWTGVTKYGMTPAEEATPRGLDERLAEEEPDVVPGSAPQAAGSSSVELDQDGNEVAPRVGYEEDLGIAADVAGGSVPDEIRSPEPPE
;
A
#
# COMPACT_ATOMS: atom_id res chain seq x y z
N MET A 1 -29.92 21.25 -44.74
CA MET A 1 -28.48 21.32 -44.46
C MET A 1 -28.35 22.20 -43.24
N THR A 2 -28.03 21.63 -42.10
CA THR A 2 -27.82 22.35 -40.85
C THR A 2 -26.32 22.65 -40.80
N GLU A 3 -25.95 23.92 -40.93
CA GLU A 3 -24.58 24.37 -40.66
C GLU A 3 -24.27 24.13 -39.17
N PRO A 4 -23.07 23.62 -38.82
CA PRO A 4 -22.65 23.52 -37.44
C PRO A 4 -22.45 24.94 -36.89
N ASP A 5 -23.12 25.24 -35.79
CA ASP A 5 -22.94 26.44 -34.99
C ASP A 5 -21.48 26.47 -34.50
N ASP A 6 -20.63 27.25 -35.17
CA ASP A 6 -19.30 27.59 -34.69
C ASP A 6 -19.48 28.26 -33.32
N THR A 7 -19.28 27.49 -32.25
CA THR A 7 -19.28 27.97 -30.87
C THR A 7 -17.98 28.72 -30.63
N TYR A 8 -17.79 29.83 -31.33
CA TYR A 8 -16.71 30.76 -31.07
C TYR A 8 -17.18 31.66 -29.93
N ASP A 9 -16.81 31.30 -28.70
CA ASP A 9 -16.88 32.25 -27.58
C ASP A 9 -16.02 33.46 -28.00
N PRO A 10 -16.58 34.68 -28.09
CA PRO A 10 -15.79 35.85 -28.45
C PRO A 10 -14.61 35.98 -27.48
N PRO A 11 -13.44 36.47 -27.93
CA PRO A 11 -12.33 36.72 -27.01
C PRO A 11 -12.86 37.58 -25.88
N GLN A 12 -12.71 37.09 -24.64
CA GLN A 12 -13.09 37.82 -23.45
C GLN A 12 -12.48 39.21 -23.56
N ASP A 13 -13.31 40.25 -23.66
CA ASP A 13 -12.84 41.63 -23.72
C ASP A 13 -12.35 42.02 -22.33
N THR A 14 -11.08 41.71 -22.07
CA THR A 14 -10.39 42.03 -20.82
C THR A 14 -10.00 43.51 -20.74
N GLY A 15 -10.41 44.34 -21.70
CA GLY A 15 -10.05 45.75 -21.79
C GLY A 15 -8.65 45.97 -22.38
N ALA A 16 -8.20 47.23 -22.35
CA ALA A 16 -6.85 47.58 -22.78
C ALA A 16 -5.83 47.03 -21.77
N PRO A 17 -4.70 46.46 -22.24
CA PRO A 17 -3.68 45.92 -21.34
C PRO A 17 -3.16 47.02 -20.41
N ASP A 18 -3.02 46.71 -19.13
CA ASP A 18 -2.41 47.63 -18.18
C ASP A 18 -0.89 47.76 -18.48
N SER A 19 -0.29 48.77 -17.89
CA SER A 19 1.14 49.09 -17.93
C SER A 19 2.05 47.87 -17.69
N VAL A 20 1.67 46.96 -16.79
CA VAL A 20 2.44 45.73 -16.50
C VAL A 20 2.42 44.75 -17.67
N GLU A 21 1.30 44.65 -18.40
CA GLU A 21 1.11 43.72 -19.51
C GLU A 21 1.80 44.18 -20.81
N THR A 22 2.31 45.42 -20.82
CA THR A 22 3.03 46.00 -21.97
C THR A 22 4.50 46.30 -21.65
N ASP A 23 4.90 46.25 -20.38
CA ASP A 23 6.29 46.51 -19.97
C ASP A 23 7.18 45.30 -20.29
N PRO A 24 8.18 45.44 -21.19
CA PRO A 24 9.07 44.35 -21.54
C PRO A 24 9.87 43.80 -20.35
N ALA A 25 10.16 44.62 -19.33
CA ALA A 25 10.86 44.15 -18.13
C ALA A 25 9.97 43.25 -17.27
N ALA A 26 8.68 43.60 -17.15
CA ALA A 26 7.70 42.81 -16.42
C ALA A 26 7.41 41.47 -17.14
N LEU A 27 7.19 41.51 -18.46
CA LEU A 27 6.96 40.30 -19.26
C LEU A 27 8.14 39.32 -19.19
N ASN A 28 9.38 39.84 -19.22
CA ASN A 28 10.58 39.01 -19.11
C ASN A 28 10.72 38.37 -17.71
N SER A 29 10.35 39.10 -16.67
CA SER A 29 10.40 38.60 -15.28
C SER A 29 9.35 37.51 -15.03
N SER A 30 8.21 37.54 -15.72
CA SER A 30 7.19 36.50 -15.61
C SER A 30 7.64 35.17 -16.21
N GLU A 31 8.35 35.19 -17.34
CA GLU A 31 8.93 33.97 -17.91
C GLU A 31 10.06 33.41 -17.03
N ASP A 32 10.74 34.22 -16.21
CA ASP A 32 11.79 33.73 -15.30
C ASP A 32 11.25 32.89 -14.13
N LEU A 33 9.93 32.95 -13.90
CA LEU A 33 9.23 32.23 -12.84
C LEU A 33 8.47 31.00 -13.36
N ASP A 34 8.68 30.60 -14.61
CA ASP A 34 8.10 29.37 -15.14
C ASP A 34 8.78 28.12 -14.54
N GLU A 35 8.05 27.01 -14.49
CA GLU A 35 8.55 25.76 -13.90
C GLU A 35 9.82 25.24 -14.62
N ASP A 36 9.88 25.44 -15.94
CA ASP A 36 10.99 25.00 -16.79
C ASP A 36 12.30 25.76 -16.48
N ARG A 37 12.28 27.08 -16.20
CA ARG A 37 13.49 27.81 -15.77
C ARG A 37 13.81 27.62 -14.31
N LEU A 38 12.80 27.55 -13.44
CA LEU A 38 12.99 27.27 -12.02
C LEU A 38 13.51 25.84 -11.80
N ARG A 39 13.38 24.96 -12.81
CA ARG A 39 13.73 23.54 -12.75
C ARG A 39 13.02 22.84 -11.58
N GLU A 40 11.82 23.31 -11.26
CA GLU A 40 11.00 22.80 -10.19
C GLU A 40 9.83 22.08 -10.86
N ASP A 41 9.82 20.74 -10.82
CA ASP A 41 8.68 19.97 -11.30
C ASP A 41 7.64 19.92 -10.17
N PRO A 42 6.41 20.44 -10.38
CA PRO A 42 5.34 20.37 -9.38
C PRO A 42 5.03 18.94 -8.90
N LEU A 43 5.37 17.93 -9.70
CA LEU A 43 5.21 16.51 -9.38
C LEU A 43 6.36 15.95 -8.51
N GLU A 44 7.52 16.61 -8.46
CA GLU A 44 8.68 16.21 -7.65
C GLU A 44 8.32 16.18 -6.15
N ALA A 45 7.63 17.21 -5.66
CA ALA A 45 7.23 17.31 -4.26
C ALA A 45 6.25 16.21 -3.81
N GLY A 46 5.58 15.54 -4.74
CA GLY A 46 4.66 14.43 -4.47
C GLY A 46 5.28 13.05 -4.66
N MET A 47 6.49 12.95 -5.21
CA MET A 47 7.15 11.68 -5.53
C MET A 47 7.79 11.03 -4.31
N ASP A 48 8.33 11.82 -3.39
CA ASP A 48 8.97 11.31 -2.19
C ASP A 48 7.98 11.26 -1.02
N PRO A 49 7.44 10.08 -0.66
CA PRO A 49 6.70 9.95 0.57
C PRO A 49 7.62 10.28 1.76
N PRO A 50 7.07 10.72 2.90
CA PRO A 50 7.86 10.97 4.09
C PRO A 50 8.73 9.76 4.43
N GLU A 51 10.03 9.97 4.65
CA GLU A 51 10.99 8.90 5.00
C GLU A 51 10.57 8.15 6.28
N HIS A 52 9.70 8.76 7.09
CA HIS A 52 9.25 8.27 8.38
C HIS A 52 7.75 8.02 8.36
N TRP A 53 7.37 6.88 8.92
CA TRP A 53 5.97 6.58 9.22
C TRP A 53 5.41 7.67 10.15
N THR A 54 4.31 8.28 9.75
CA THR A 54 3.55 9.16 10.65
C THR A 54 2.72 8.27 11.57
N GLY A 55 3.10 8.22 12.84
CA GLY A 55 2.36 7.45 13.85
C GLY A 55 0.95 7.98 14.09
N VAL A 56 0.06 7.09 14.54
CA VAL A 56 -1.31 7.44 14.91
C VAL A 56 -1.28 8.28 16.19
N THR A 57 -1.79 9.52 16.13
CA THR A 57 -1.78 10.48 17.26
C THR A 57 -3.08 10.50 18.06
N LYS A 58 -3.82 9.39 18.16
CA LYS A 58 -5.22 9.43 18.63
C LYS A 58 -5.38 9.55 20.16
N TYR A 59 -4.59 8.84 20.96
CA TYR A 59 -4.64 8.89 22.43
C TYR A 59 -3.28 8.52 23.02
N GLY A 60 -2.95 9.09 24.19
CA GLY A 60 -1.68 8.83 24.88
C GLY A 60 -0.58 9.82 24.52
N MET A 61 -0.95 11.00 24.01
CA MET A 61 -0.01 12.05 23.62
C MET A 61 0.23 13.06 24.75
N THR A 62 -0.60 13.02 25.80
CA THR A 62 -0.45 13.87 26.98
C THR A 62 -0.10 13.06 28.23
N PRO A 63 0.62 13.63 29.21
CA PRO A 63 0.97 12.93 30.45
C PRO A 63 -0.24 12.40 31.23
N ALA A 64 -1.39 13.07 31.13
CA ALA A 64 -2.63 12.65 31.78
C ALA A 64 -3.22 11.37 31.14
N GLU A 65 -3.14 11.28 29.81
CA GLU A 65 -3.62 10.13 29.04
C GLU A 65 -2.68 8.93 29.17
N GLU A 66 -1.36 9.15 29.20
CA GLU A 66 -0.39 8.09 29.47
C GLU A 66 -0.57 7.49 30.88
N ALA A 67 -0.86 8.34 31.87
CA ALA A 67 -1.14 7.91 33.24
C ALA A 67 -2.50 7.20 33.39
N THR A 68 -3.41 7.40 32.43
CA THR A 68 -4.77 6.86 32.46
C THR A 68 -5.06 6.08 31.18
N PRO A 69 -4.72 4.77 31.14
CA PRO A 69 -5.00 3.93 29.98
C PRO A 69 -6.50 3.88 29.67
N ARG A 70 -6.86 3.88 28.38
CA ARG A 70 -8.24 3.66 27.95
C ARG A 70 -8.71 2.24 28.28
N GLY A 71 -10.01 2.09 28.47
CA GLY A 71 -10.64 0.79 28.66
C GLY A 71 -10.42 -0.13 27.46
N LEU A 72 -10.28 -1.44 27.71
CA LEU A 72 -10.07 -2.43 26.66
C LEU A 72 -11.24 -2.47 25.67
N ASP A 73 -12.48 -2.37 26.17
CA ASP A 73 -13.69 -2.41 25.33
C ASP A 73 -13.74 -1.26 24.33
N GLU A 74 -13.33 -0.06 24.74
CA GLU A 74 -13.27 1.12 23.87
C GLU A 74 -12.25 0.93 22.76
N ARG A 75 -11.07 0.36 23.10
CA ARG A 75 -10.03 0.06 22.12
C ARG A 75 -10.47 -1.01 21.12
N LEU A 76 -11.13 -2.07 21.58
CA LEU A 76 -11.66 -3.13 20.71
C LEU A 76 -12.77 -2.63 19.79
N ALA A 77 -13.60 -1.68 20.24
CA ALA A 77 -14.64 -1.10 19.42
C ALA A 77 -14.10 -0.22 18.26
N GLU A 78 -12.86 0.25 18.36
CA GLU A 78 -12.17 0.99 17.28
C GLU A 78 -11.54 0.07 16.24
N GLU A 79 -11.31 -1.21 16.56
CA GLU A 79 -10.67 -2.18 15.66
C GLU A 79 -11.69 -2.84 14.71
N GLU A 80 -11.31 -3.02 13.46
CA GLU A 80 -12.06 -3.83 12.50
C GLU A 80 -11.64 -5.31 12.64
N PRO A 81 -12.58 -6.25 12.79
CA PRO A 81 -12.25 -7.68 12.84
C PRO A 81 -11.68 -8.16 11.49
N ASP A 82 -10.50 -8.78 11.52
CA ASP A 82 -9.86 -9.38 10.33
C ASP A 82 -10.62 -10.63 9.80
N VAL A 83 -11.59 -11.13 10.58
CA VAL A 83 -12.41 -12.28 10.20
C VAL A 83 -13.85 -11.84 9.93
N VAL A 84 -14.41 -12.34 8.83
CA VAL A 84 -15.83 -12.16 8.52
C VAL A 84 -16.67 -12.86 9.60
N PRO A 85 -17.63 -12.16 10.24
CA PRO A 85 -18.50 -12.76 11.23
C PRO A 85 -19.26 -13.96 10.64
N GLY A 86 -19.09 -15.13 11.24
CA GLY A 86 -19.73 -16.37 10.79
C GLY A 86 -18.88 -17.26 9.87
N SER A 87 -17.67 -16.84 9.49
CA SER A 87 -16.70 -17.73 8.86
C SER A 87 -16.12 -18.71 9.89
N ALA A 88 -15.97 -19.98 9.51
CA ALA A 88 -15.29 -20.96 10.33
C ALA A 88 -13.80 -20.56 10.49
N PRO A 89 -13.21 -20.70 11.69
CA PRO A 89 -11.79 -20.45 11.87
C PRO A 89 -11.00 -21.42 10.96
N GLN A 90 -10.16 -20.88 10.07
CA GLN A 90 -9.17 -21.70 9.40
C GLN A 90 -8.15 -22.14 10.45
N ALA A 91 -7.90 -23.45 10.58
CA ALA A 91 -6.89 -23.92 11.50
C ALA A 91 -5.52 -23.41 11.02
N ALA A 92 -4.73 -22.85 11.94
CA ALA A 92 -3.37 -22.42 11.64
C ALA A 92 -2.58 -23.60 11.04
N GLY A 93 -2.13 -23.45 9.80
CA GLY A 93 -1.46 -24.51 9.05
C GLY A 93 -2.36 -25.34 8.11
N SER A 94 -3.62 -24.94 7.90
CA SER A 94 -4.45 -25.51 6.83
C SER A 94 -3.91 -25.03 5.49
N SER A 95 -2.91 -25.74 4.94
CA SER A 95 -2.59 -25.64 3.53
C SER A 95 -3.84 -26.00 2.73
N SER A 96 -4.00 -25.40 1.54
CA SER A 96 -5.01 -25.88 0.59
C SER A 96 -4.59 -27.30 0.19
N VAL A 97 -5.19 -28.29 0.82
CA VAL A 97 -5.00 -29.70 0.47
C VAL A 97 -5.69 -29.90 -0.89
N GLU A 98 -4.95 -30.41 -1.88
CA GLU A 98 -5.54 -30.75 -3.16
C GLU A 98 -6.43 -31.99 -2.95
N LEU A 99 -7.73 -31.79 -3.09
CA LEU A 99 -8.74 -32.84 -3.01
C LEU A 99 -8.99 -33.37 -4.41
N ASP A 100 -9.05 -34.69 -4.57
CA ASP A 100 -9.49 -35.28 -5.84
C ASP A 100 -10.99 -35.08 -6.07
N GLN A 101 -11.49 -35.56 -7.22
CA GLN A 101 -12.92 -35.46 -7.58
C GLN A 101 -13.84 -36.23 -6.61
N ASP A 102 -13.28 -37.13 -5.81
CA ASP A 102 -13.97 -37.93 -4.81
C ASP A 102 -13.82 -37.35 -3.38
N GLY A 103 -13.11 -36.22 -3.24
CA GLY A 103 -12.90 -35.51 -1.98
C GLY A 103 -11.83 -36.11 -1.07
N ASN A 104 -10.94 -36.95 -1.62
CA ASN A 104 -9.86 -37.58 -0.89
C ASN A 104 -8.59 -36.72 -0.95
N GLU A 105 -7.85 -36.64 0.16
CA GLU A 105 -6.57 -35.92 0.23
C GLU A 105 -5.54 -36.60 -0.68
N VAL A 106 -5.00 -35.83 -1.64
CA VAL A 106 -3.95 -36.29 -2.53
C VAL A 106 -2.62 -35.77 -2.03
N ALA A 107 -1.61 -36.65 -1.97
CA ALA A 107 -0.25 -36.25 -1.62
C ALA A 107 0.21 -35.13 -2.58
N PRO A 108 0.84 -34.06 -2.06
CA PRO A 108 1.36 -32.99 -2.90
C PRO A 108 2.33 -33.60 -3.92
N ARG A 109 2.23 -33.13 -5.17
CA ARG A 109 3.06 -33.60 -6.28
C ARG A 109 4.51 -33.41 -5.85
N VAL A 110 5.29 -34.49 -5.88
CA VAL A 110 6.73 -34.50 -5.54
C VAL A 110 7.40 -33.41 -6.39
N GLY A 111 7.88 -32.35 -5.75
CA GLY A 111 8.40 -31.14 -6.42
C GLY A 111 7.85 -29.79 -5.91
N TYR A 112 6.94 -29.78 -4.92
CA TYR A 112 6.35 -28.54 -4.39
C TYR A 112 7.39 -27.53 -3.87
N GLU A 113 8.51 -28.01 -3.32
CA GLU A 113 9.58 -27.19 -2.78
C GLU A 113 10.46 -26.56 -3.87
N GLU A 114 10.60 -27.26 -4.99
CA GLU A 114 11.34 -26.80 -6.16
C GLU A 114 10.56 -25.69 -6.87
N ASP A 115 9.23 -25.85 -6.98
CA ASP A 115 8.34 -24.86 -7.58
C ASP A 115 8.22 -23.56 -6.75
N LEU A 116 8.34 -23.66 -5.42
CA LEU A 116 8.28 -22.52 -4.49
C LEU A 116 9.67 -21.93 -4.14
N GLY A 117 10.76 -22.55 -4.59
CA GLY A 117 12.12 -22.10 -4.30
C GLY A 117 12.57 -22.27 -2.85
N ILE A 118 11.85 -23.08 -2.05
CA ILE A 118 12.12 -23.32 -0.63
C ILE A 118 12.84 -24.66 -0.37
N ALA A 119 13.31 -25.32 -1.42
CA ALA A 119 14.04 -26.58 -1.33
C ALA A 119 15.31 -26.49 -0.45
N ALA A 120 15.86 -25.30 -0.23
CA ALA A 120 16.99 -25.07 0.66
C ALA A 120 16.65 -25.16 2.15
N ASP A 121 15.39 -24.94 2.53
CA ASP A 121 14.91 -25.01 3.92
C ASP A 121 14.62 -26.46 4.34
N VAL A 122 14.46 -27.36 3.37
CA VAL A 122 14.36 -28.80 3.61
C VAL A 122 15.77 -29.37 3.71
N ALA A 123 16.11 -29.91 4.89
CA ALA A 123 17.42 -30.48 5.16
C ALA A 123 17.67 -31.76 4.32
N GLY A 124 18.12 -31.58 3.07
CA GLY A 124 18.56 -32.63 2.13
C GLY A 124 19.93 -33.24 2.47
N GLY A 125 20.38 -33.14 3.72
CA GLY A 125 21.60 -33.78 4.20
C GLY A 125 21.35 -35.24 4.52
N SER A 126 22.27 -36.12 4.09
CA SER A 126 22.22 -37.59 4.13
C SER A 126 22.22 -38.25 5.53
N VAL A 127 21.67 -37.61 6.56
CA VAL A 127 21.53 -38.22 7.88
C VAL A 127 20.27 -39.09 7.89
N PRO A 128 20.38 -40.39 8.18
CA PRO A 128 19.24 -41.29 8.22
C PRO A 128 18.24 -40.87 9.30
N ASP A 129 16.96 -41.10 9.02
CA ASP A 129 15.80 -40.73 9.84
C ASP A 129 15.90 -41.23 11.30
N GLU A 130 16.60 -42.35 11.49
CA GLU A 130 16.84 -43.02 12.77
C GLU A 130 17.67 -42.18 13.77
N ILE A 131 18.40 -41.16 13.32
CA ILE A 131 19.11 -40.21 14.21
C ILE A 131 18.21 -39.03 14.60
N ARG A 132 17.13 -38.78 13.85
CA ARG A 132 16.23 -37.63 14.05
C ARG A 132 15.10 -37.91 15.04
N SER A 133 14.79 -39.18 15.27
CA SER A 133 13.76 -39.60 16.23
C SER A 133 14.40 -40.22 17.46
N PRO A 134 14.29 -39.61 18.66
CA PRO A 134 14.76 -40.25 19.89
C PRO A 134 13.91 -41.49 20.19
N GLU A 135 14.53 -42.53 20.73
CA GLU A 135 13.85 -43.75 21.15
C GLU A 135 12.83 -43.40 22.26
N PRO A 136 11.59 -43.96 22.22
CA PRO A 136 10.59 -43.67 23.23
C PRO A 136 11.05 -44.15 24.61
N PRO A 137 10.69 -43.44 25.69
CA PRO A 137 11.07 -43.84 27.05
C PRO A 137 10.40 -45.17 27.44
N GLU A 138 11.14 -46.05 28.12
CA GLU A 138 10.62 -47.28 28.76
C GLU A 138 9.67 -46.99 29.93
#